data_AF-A0A3B8LEK7-F1
#
_entry.id   AF-A0A3B8LEK7-F1
#
_cell.length_a   1.000
_cell.length_b   1.000
_cell.length_c   1.000
_cell.angle_alpha   90.00
_cell.angle_beta   90.00
_cell.angle_gamma   90.00
#
_symmetry.space_group_name_H-M   'P 1'
#
loop_
_entity.id
_entity.type
_entity.pdbx_description
1 polymer ?
#
loop_
_entity_poly.entity_id
_entity_poly.type
_entity_poly.pdbx_seq_one_letter_code
_entity_poly.pdbx_strand_id
1 'polypeptide(L)'
;MQQELDTENPSLNINILGVNEFGHDSGNTLVTDGTDLPWLQDIDDNGDNASDTWESWDVQFRDVIVTDGANEQVAVYNLTNNDLA
;
A
#
# COMPACT_ATOMS: atom_id res chain seq x y z
N MET A 1 -4.25 -1.37 13.60
CA MET A 1 -4.87 -1.13 12.28
C MET A 1 -5.62 -2.35 11.75
N GLN A 2 -4.97 -3.39 11.20
CA GLN A 2 -5.71 -4.56 10.64
C GLN A 2 -6.66 -5.20 11.68
N GLN A 3 -6.12 -5.48 12.88
CA GLN A 3 -6.91 -6.01 14.00
C GLN A 3 -8.11 -5.13 14.40
N GLU A 4 -8.00 -3.81 14.27
CA GLU A 4 -9.08 -2.87 14.61
C GLU A 4 -10.19 -2.97 13.57
N LEU A 5 -9.84 -3.00 12.27
CA LEU A 5 -10.81 -3.18 11.19
C LEU A 5 -11.53 -4.53 11.28
N ASP A 6 -10.79 -5.60 11.59
CA ASP A 6 -11.36 -6.94 11.79
C ASP A 6 -12.32 -6.97 12.98
N THR A 7 -12.05 -6.17 14.02
CA THR A 7 -12.89 -6.10 15.23
C THR A 7 -14.12 -5.22 15.04
N GLU A 8 -13.96 -4.05 14.43
CA GLU A 8 -15.02 -3.05 14.29
C GLU A 8 -15.94 -3.35 13.11
N ASN A 9 -15.41 -3.88 12.01
CA ASN A 9 -16.14 -4.12 10.78
C ASN A 9 -15.86 -5.53 10.18
N PRO A 10 -16.03 -6.62 10.95
CA PRO A 10 -15.66 -7.97 10.52
C PRO A 10 -16.35 -8.43 9.22
N SER A 11 -17.55 -7.94 8.93
CA SER A 11 -18.28 -8.31 7.71
C SER A 11 -17.73 -7.68 6.44
N LEU A 12 -16.94 -6.60 6.53
CA LEU A 12 -16.38 -5.93 5.37
C LEU A 12 -15.12 -6.65 4.84
N ASN A 13 -14.48 -7.49 5.66
CA ASN A 13 -13.29 -8.25 5.27
C ASN A 13 -12.21 -7.37 4.61
N ILE A 14 -11.93 -6.22 5.23
CA ILE A 14 -10.97 -5.24 4.72
C ILE A 14 -9.57 -5.79 4.95
N ASN A 15 -8.75 -5.84 3.89
CA ASN A 15 -7.36 -6.25 3.98
C ASN A 15 -6.46 -5.08 3.60
N ILE A 16 -5.42 -4.84 4.40
CA ILE A 16 -4.42 -3.80 4.11
C ILE A 16 -3.13 -4.48 3.64
N LEU A 17 -2.57 -3.92 2.57
CA LEU A 17 -1.29 -4.31 1.99
C LEU A 17 -0.48 -3.03 1.76
N GLY A 18 0.78 -3.02 2.19
CA GLY A 18 1.74 -2.00 1.79
C GLY A 18 2.50 -2.42 0.53
N VAL A 19 2.74 -1.48 -0.37
CA VAL A 19 3.58 -1.68 -1.56
C VAL A 19 4.64 -0.59 -1.58
N ASN A 20 5.91 -0.99 -1.55
CA ASN A 20 7.06 -0.10 -1.56
C ASN A 20 7.58 0.14 -2.98
N GLU A 21 8.06 1.34 -3.24
CA GLU A 21 8.66 1.73 -4.52
C GLU A 21 9.96 0.95 -4.78
N PHE A 22 10.22 0.62 -6.04
CA PHE A 22 11.50 0.09 -6.49
C PHE A 22 12.67 0.99 -6.03
N GLY A 23 13.78 0.39 -5.61
CA GLY A 23 14.97 1.10 -5.14
C GLY A 23 14.90 1.60 -3.69
N HIS A 24 13.77 1.42 -3.00
CA HIS A 24 13.58 1.80 -1.59
C HIS A 24 13.57 0.61 -0.61
N ASP A 25 14.02 -0.57 -1.04
CA ASP A 25 13.97 -1.82 -0.28
C ASP A 25 14.78 -1.80 1.02
N SER A 26 15.83 -0.97 1.08
CA SER A 26 16.65 -0.79 2.29
C SER A 26 15.84 -0.36 3.53
N GLY A 27 14.67 0.27 3.33
CA GLY A 27 13.76 0.67 4.40
C GLY A 27 12.80 -0.42 4.88
N ASN A 28 12.68 -1.55 4.16
CA ASN A 28 11.65 -2.55 4.41
C ASN A 28 11.72 -3.11 5.83
N THR A 29 12.93 -3.44 6.33
CA THR A 29 13.10 -3.97 7.69
C THR A 29 12.59 -3.01 8.75
N LEU A 30 12.77 -1.70 8.55
CA LEU A 30 12.30 -0.69 9.51
C LEU A 30 10.77 -0.59 9.52
N VAL A 31 10.13 -0.63 8.35
CA VAL A 31 8.66 -0.53 8.22
C VAL A 31 7.96 -1.78 8.76
N THR A 32 8.54 -2.96 8.55
CA THR A 32 7.95 -4.23 8.99
C THR A 32 8.27 -4.58 10.45
N ASP A 33 9.22 -3.88 11.10
CA ASP A 33 9.59 -4.20 12.48
C ASP A 33 8.40 -4.01 13.44
N GLY A 34 8.07 -5.07 14.18
CA GLY A 34 6.95 -5.09 15.12
C GLY A 34 5.56 -4.87 14.51
N THR A 35 5.41 -4.89 13.19
CA THR A 35 4.14 -4.58 12.49
C THR A 35 3.63 -5.80 11.72
N ASP A 36 2.36 -6.17 11.91
CA ASP A 36 1.70 -7.28 11.21
C ASP A 36 1.03 -6.85 9.90
N LEU A 37 1.68 -5.93 9.17
CA LEU A 37 1.21 -5.41 7.89
C LEU A 37 1.90 -6.18 6.76
N PRO A 38 1.16 -6.90 5.90
CA PRO A 38 1.71 -7.45 4.68
C PRO A 38 2.40 -6.34 3.85
N TRP A 39 3.65 -6.58 3.45
CA TRP A 39 4.49 -5.59 2.78
C TRP A 39 5.12 -6.18 1.52
N LEU A 40 4.81 -5.61 0.37
CA LEU A 40 5.39 -5.99 -0.92
C LEU A 40 6.41 -4.95 -1.36
N GLN A 41 7.48 -5.43 -1.97
CA GLN A 41 8.48 -4.62 -2.64
C GLN A 41 8.20 -4.67 -4.14
N ASP A 42 7.94 -3.52 -4.76
CA ASP A 42 7.85 -3.44 -6.22
C ASP A 42 9.22 -3.67 -6.86
N ILE A 43 9.21 -4.15 -8.09
CA ILE A 43 10.40 -4.49 -8.87
C ILE A 43 10.38 -3.80 -10.23
N ASP A 44 11.57 -3.66 -10.81
CA ASP A 44 11.79 -3.29 -12.20
C ASP A 44 11.93 -4.59 -13.03
N ASP A 45 10.81 -5.18 -13.42
CA ASP A 45 10.76 -6.39 -14.27
C ASP A 45 11.07 -6.05 -15.73
N ASN A 46 10.76 -4.83 -16.16
CA ASN A 46 10.89 -4.39 -17.54
C ASN A 46 12.32 -3.86 -17.89
N GLY A 47 13.12 -3.48 -16.89
CA GLY A 47 14.52 -3.05 -17.00
C GLY A 47 14.72 -1.56 -17.31
N ASP A 48 13.75 -0.69 -16.98
CA ASP A 48 13.80 0.76 -17.23
C ASP A 48 14.23 1.60 -16.01
N ASN A 49 14.62 0.94 -14.92
CA ASN A 49 14.93 1.53 -13.61
C ASN A 49 13.75 2.25 -12.94
N ALA A 50 12.51 1.86 -13.24
CA ALA A 50 11.31 2.37 -12.59
C ALA A 50 10.48 1.27 -11.91
N SER A 51 9.44 1.68 -11.19
CA SER A 51 8.52 0.78 -10.49
C SER A 51 7.39 0.37 -11.43
N ASP A 52 7.27 -0.91 -11.77
CA ASP A 52 6.22 -1.37 -12.70
C ASP A 52 4.80 -1.22 -12.13
N THR A 53 4.60 -1.60 -10.86
CA THR A 53 3.27 -1.55 -10.23
C THR A 53 2.86 -0.11 -9.94
N TRP A 54 3.78 0.70 -9.41
CA TRP A 54 3.50 2.11 -9.12
C TRP A 54 3.15 2.90 -10.38
N GLU A 55 3.87 2.69 -11.49
CA GLU A 55 3.55 3.33 -12.76
C GLU A 55 2.21 2.87 -13.32
N SER A 56 1.93 1.56 -13.28
CA SER A 56 0.65 1.02 -13.75
C SER A 56 -0.55 1.57 -12.97
N TRP A 57 -0.38 1.92 -11.70
CA TRP A 57 -1.43 2.41 -10.82
C TRP A 57 -1.44 3.94 -10.69
N ASP A 58 -0.53 4.65 -11.37
CA ASP A 58 -0.35 6.11 -11.29
C ASP A 58 -0.22 6.62 -9.83
N VAL A 59 0.60 5.92 -9.04
CA VAL A 59 0.75 6.15 -7.60
C VAL A 59 1.53 7.45 -7.33
N GLN A 60 1.04 8.23 -6.36
CA GLN A 60 1.80 9.29 -5.70
C GLN A 60 2.27 8.84 -4.30
N PHE A 61 3.34 9.46 -3.79
CA PHE A 61 3.89 9.11 -2.48
C PHE A 61 2.82 9.21 -1.37
N ARG A 62 2.66 8.10 -0.62
CA ARG A 62 1.66 7.88 0.43
C ARG A 62 0.20 7.87 -0.06
N ASP A 63 -0.06 7.46 -1.30
CA ASP A 63 -1.42 7.12 -1.71
C ASP A 63 -1.93 5.86 -1.00
N VAL A 64 -3.18 5.93 -0.55
CA VAL A 64 -3.99 4.77 -0.17
C VAL A 64 -5.01 4.55 -1.28
N ILE A 65 -4.83 3.47 -2.03
CA ILE A 65 -5.78 3.03 -3.07
C ILE A 65 -6.80 2.12 -2.41
N VAL A 66 -8.09 2.46 -2.55
CA VAL A 66 -9.20 1.66 -2.04
C VAL A 66 -9.83 0.91 -3.20
N THR A 67 -9.92 -0.42 -3.08
CA THR A 67 -10.60 -1.28 -4.04
C THR A 67 -11.88 -1.88 -3.47
N ASP A 68 -12.81 -2.25 -4.34
CA ASP A 68 -13.98 -3.03 -3.96
C ASP A 68 -13.68 -4.55 -3.93
N GLY A 69 -14.72 -5.37 -3.72
CA GLY A 69 -14.61 -6.83 -3.66
C GLY A 69 -14.27 -7.50 -5.00
N ALA A 70 -14.32 -6.77 -6.12
CA ALA A 70 -13.85 -7.22 -7.43
C ALA A 70 -12.41 -6.79 -7.74
N ASN A 71 -11.74 -6.13 -6.77
CA ASN A 71 -10.44 -5.47 -6.92
C ASN A 71 -10.45 -4.29 -7.92
N GLU A 72 -11.61 -3.65 -8.10
CA GLU A 72 -11.69 -2.42 -8.89
C GLU A 72 -11.40 -1.22 -7.99
N GLN A 73 -10.52 -0.32 -8.43
CA GLN A 73 -10.22 0.92 -7.71
C GLN A 73 -11.47 1.81 -7.63
N VAL A 74 -11.86 2.18 -6.42
CA VAL A 74 -13.03 3.04 -6.14
C VAL A 74 -12.66 4.39 -5.53
N ALA A 75 -11.48 4.51 -4.91
CA ALA A 75 -10.97 5.78 -4.39
C ALA A 75 -9.45 5.79 -4.26
N VAL A 76 -8.86 6.99 -4.23
CA VAL A 76 -7.48 7.25 -3.84
C VAL A 76 -7.48 8.31 -2.75
N TYR A 77 -6.75 8.07 -1.67
CA TYR A 77 -6.60 8.99 -0.56
C TYR A 77 -5.12 9.21 -0.25
N ASN A 78 -4.61 10.40 -0.60
CA ASN A 78 -3.21 10.73 -0.37
C ASN A 78 -2.97 11.22 1.06
N LEU A 79 -2.14 10.51 1.83
CA LEU A 79 -1.86 10.85 3.23
C LEU A 79 -0.86 11.99 3.39
N THR A 80 -0.09 12.34 2.37
CA THR A 80 0.76 13.55 2.40
C THR A 80 -0.10 14.81 2.48
N ASN A 81 -1.25 14.80 1.79
CA ASN A 81 -2.20 15.92 1.79
C ASN A 81 -3.20 15.88 2.95
N ASN A 82 -3.40 14.70 3.55
CA ASN A 82 -4.39 14.46 4.59
C ASN A 82 -3.76 13.85 5.84
N ASP A 83 -2.67 14.45 6.31
CA ASP A 83 -1.99 14.01 7.51
C ASP A 83 -2.72 14.47 8.78
N LEU A 84 -2.78 13.61 9.79
CA LEU A 84 -3.24 13.98 11.12
C LEU A 84 -2.00 14.48 11.89
N ALA A 85 -1.80 15.80 11.87
CA ALA A 85 -0.70 16.49 12.54
C ALA A 85 -0.54 16.10 14.03
#